data_AF-A0A536B3L6-F1
#
_entry.id   AF-A0A536B3L6-F1
#
_cell.length_a   1.000
_cell.length_b   1.000
_cell.length_c   1.000
_cell.angle_alpha   90.00
_cell.angle_beta   90.00
_cell.angle_gamma   90.00
#
_symmetry.space_group_name_H-M   'P 1'
#
loop_
_entity.id
_entity.type
_entity.pdbx_description
1 polymer ?
#
loop_
_entity_poly.entity_id
_entity_poly.type
_entity_poly.pdbx_seq_one_letter_code
_entity_poly.pdbx_strand_id
1 'polypeptide(L)'
;MDKTSRRESLEAQVASFPAKPGVYLFKDAKGRVLYVGKADVLRDRVRAYFGPTLEVRHIRMVERAERLEYVLTDSISEAFLLESNLIKQHHPRYNIRLKDDKSYPYVKVTLGEDFPRILRTRT
;
A
#
# COMPACT_ATOMS: atom_id res chain seq x y z
N MET A 1 -10.41 23.51 10.03
CA MET A 1 -9.50 22.57 10.72
C MET A 1 -8.10 22.89 10.27
N ASP A 2 -7.24 23.21 11.23
CA ASP A 2 -5.84 23.53 10.99
C ASP A 2 -5.09 22.30 10.44
N LYS A 3 -4.17 22.51 9.48
CA LYS A 3 -3.45 21.43 8.79
C LYS A 3 -2.58 20.63 9.75
N THR A 4 -2.01 21.29 10.76
CA THR A 4 -1.16 20.70 11.79
C THR A 4 -1.97 19.73 12.65
N SER A 5 -3.14 20.17 13.14
CA SER A 5 -4.05 19.34 13.94
C SER A 5 -4.50 18.05 13.23
N ARG A 6 -4.70 18.10 11.90
CA ARG A 6 -5.03 16.90 11.11
C ARG A 6 -3.88 15.92 11.01
N ARG A 7 -2.67 16.42 10.73
CA ARG A 7 -1.48 15.58 10.64
C ARG A 7 -1.25 14.82 11.95
N GLU A 8 -1.35 15.52 13.08
CA GLU A 8 -1.25 14.93 14.41
C GLU A 8 -2.33 13.86 14.66
N SER A 9 -3.57 14.12 14.26
CA SER A 9 -4.66 13.14 14.38
C SER A 9 -4.39 11.87 13.57
N LEU A 10 -3.88 12.00 12.34
CA LEU A 10 -3.53 10.84 11.52
C LEU A 10 -2.35 10.08 12.12
N GLU A 11 -1.32 10.78 12.61
CA GLU A 11 -0.17 10.16 13.28
C GLU A 11 -0.59 9.40 14.55
N ALA A 12 -1.50 9.96 15.34
CA ALA A 12 -2.08 9.28 16.50
C ALA A 12 -2.85 8.02 16.09
N GLN A 13 -3.60 8.07 14.97
CA GLN A 13 -4.29 6.90 14.43
C GLN A 13 -3.29 5.78 14.09
N VAL A 14 -2.12 6.11 13.52
CA VAL A 14 -1.07 5.12 13.19
C VAL A 14 -0.56 4.39 14.43
N ALA A 15 -0.53 5.02 15.61
CA ALA A 15 -0.08 4.34 16.83
C ALA A 15 -0.94 3.10 17.17
N SER A 16 -2.21 3.10 16.76
CA SER A 16 -3.14 1.97 16.93
C SER A 16 -3.01 0.88 15.86
N PHE A 17 -2.20 1.10 14.81
CA PHE A 17 -2.06 0.12 13.74
C PHE A 17 -1.36 -1.15 14.24
N PRO A 18 -1.74 -2.32 13.71
CA PRO A 18 -1.12 -3.58 14.10
C PRO A 18 0.30 -3.70 13.56
N ALA A 19 1.15 -4.43 14.29
CA ALA A 19 2.47 -4.85 13.84
C ALA A 19 2.36 -6.18 13.06
N LYS A 20 1.55 -6.19 12.00
CA LYS A 20 1.25 -7.34 11.17
C LYS A 20 1.32 -6.97 9.68
N PRO A 21 1.45 -7.96 8.78
CA PRO A 21 1.44 -7.71 7.34
C PRO A 21 0.06 -7.27 6.88
N GLY A 22 0.04 -6.48 5.80
CA GLY A 22 -1.19 -6.05 5.16
C GLY A 22 -1.02 -4.88 4.21
N VAL A 23 -2.15 -4.31 3.81
CA VAL A 23 -2.24 -3.18 2.89
C VAL A 23 -2.81 -1.97 3.63
N TYR A 24 -2.26 -0.78 3.37
CA TYR A 24 -2.74 0.49 3.90
C TYR A 24 -3.24 1.41 2.78
N LEU A 25 -4.20 2.27 3.11
CA LEU A 25 -4.83 3.20 2.20
C LEU A 25 -4.86 4.60 2.81
N PHE A 26 -4.38 5.59 2.05
CA PHE A 26 -4.63 7.00 2.33
C PHE A 26 -5.86 7.45 1.56
N LYS A 27 -6.84 8.03 2.25
CA LYS A 27 -8.09 8.53 1.65
C LYS A 27 -8.31 10.01 1.90
N ASP A 28 -8.97 10.70 0.98
CA ASP A 28 -9.40 12.09 1.16
C ASP A 28 -10.73 12.20 1.92
N ALA A 29 -11.19 13.44 2.16
CA ALA A 29 -12.45 13.73 2.86
C ALA A 29 -13.68 13.06 2.23
N LYS A 30 -13.63 12.81 0.92
CA LYS A 30 -14.72 12.21 0.14
C LYS A 30 -14.59 10.69 0.07
N GLY A 31 -13.65 10.09 0.81
CA GLY A 31 -13.39 8.65 0.80
C GLY A 31 -12.63 8.16 -0.43
N ARG A 32 -12.14 9.05 -1.30
CA ARG A 32 -11.38 8.63 -2.48
C ARG A 32 -10.00 8.18 -2.08
N VAL A 33 -9.58 7.02 -2.58
CA VAL A 33 -8.25 6.47 -2.33
C VAL A 33 -7.21 7.30 -3.07
N LEU A 34 -6.33 7.94 -2.30
CA LEU A 34 -5.22 8.74 -2.81
C LEU A 34 -3.99 7.87 -3.08
N TYR A 35 -3.76 6.89 -2.20
CA TYR A 35 -2.62 5.99 -2.29
C TYR A 35 -2.92 4.64 -1.63
N VAL A 36 -2.33 3.59 -2.18
CA VAL A 36 -2.34 2.23 -1.63
C VAL A 36 -0.89 1.74 -1.55
N GLY A 37 -0.53 1.11 -0.44
CA GLY A 37 0.75 0.42 -0.31
C GLY A 37 0.65 -0.79 0.61
N LYS A 38 1.62 -1.70 0.54
CA LYS A 38 1.74 -2.88 1.42
C LYS A 38 2.84 -2.72 2.46
N ALA A 39 2.78 -3.52 3.52
CA ALA A 39 3.79 -3.58 4.57
C ALA A 39 3.88 -4.98 5.17
N ASP A 40 5.07 -5.40 5.60
CA ASP A 40 5.25 -6.52 6.55
C ASP A 40 4.79 -6.13 7.96
N VAL A 41 4.98 -4.85 8.31
CA VAL A 41 4.58 -4.25 9.59
C VAL A 41 3.86 -2.94 9.31
N LEU A 42 2.53 -2.96 9.32
CA LEU A 42 1.69 -1.81 8.97
C LEU A 42 2.01 -0.57 9.80
N ARG A 43 2.12 -0.71 11.12
CA ARG A 43 2.42 0.42 12.02
C ARG A 43 3.69 1.16 11.62
N ASP A 44 4.78 0.44 11.45
CA ASP A 44 6.10 1.04 11.19
C ASP A 44 6.14 1.65 9.79
N ARG A 45 5.55 0.95 8.80
CA ARG A 45 5.51 1.42 7.42
C ARG A 45 4.69 2.69 7.27
N VAL A 46 3.53 2.77 7.92
CA VAL A 46 2.67 3.96 7.83
C VAL A 46 3.25 5.10 8.65
N ARG A 47 3.89 4.82 9.80
CA ARG A 47 4.59 5.84 10.61
C ARG A 47 5.69 6.53 9.83
N ALA A 48 6.38 5.82 8.93
CA ALA A 48 7.43 6.41 8.10
C ALA A 48 6.92 7.62 7.27
N TYR A 49 5.63 7.68 6.89
CA TYR A 49 5.04 8.82 6.18
C TYR A 49 4.87 10.08 7.03
N PHE A 50 5.15 10.01 8.33
CA PHE A 50 5.13 11.14 9.25
C PHE A 50 6.53 11.56 9.70
N GLY A 51 7.57 10.88 9.22
CA GLY A 51 8.96 11.22 9.50
C GLY A 51 9.44 12.51 8.82
N PRO A 52 10.67 12.96 9.17
CA PRO A 52 11.23 14.23 8.69
C PRO A 52 11.61 14.21 7.20
N THR A 53 11.93 13.03 6.66
CA THR A 53 12.45 12.89 5.30
C THR A 53 11.45 12.14 4.42
N LEU A 54 10.75 12.89 3.55
CA LEU A 54 9.76 12.35 2.64
C LEU A 54 9.93 12.96 1.25
N GLU A 55 9.66 12.15 0.23
CA GLU A 55 9.53 12.67 -1.12
C GLU A 55 8.35 13.64 -1.21
N VAL A 56 8.50 14.69 -2.04
CA VAL A 56 7.49 15.75 -2.22
C VAL A 56 6.10 15.19 -2.56
N ARG A 57 6.03 14.08 -3.30
CA ARG A 57 4.76 13.42 -3.63
C ARG A 57 4.04 12.86 -2.40
N HIS A 58 4.79 12.26 -1.46
CA HIS A 58 4.26 11.68 -0.25
C HIS A 58 3.86 12.78 0.74
N ILE A 59 4.63 13.87 0.81
CA ILE A 59 4.23 15.08 1.57
C ILE A 59 2.86 15.57 1.09
N ARG A 60 2.70 15.81 -0.21
CA ARG A 60 1.44 16.28 -0.81
C ARG A 60 0.28 15.29 -0.67
N MET A 61 0.59 14.00 -0.59
CA MET A 61 -0.41 12.95 -0.35
C MET A 61 -0.91 13.01 1.10
N VAL A 62 0.01 13.04 2.07
CA VAL A 62 -0.31 13.11 3.50
C VAL A 62 -1.07 14.40 3.82
N GLU A 63 -0.68 15.54 3.25
CA GLU A 63 -1.40 16.81 3.42
C GLU A 63 -2.86 16.78 2.92
N ARG A 64 -3.15 15.91 1.95
CA ARG A 64 -4.48 15.76 1.35
C ARG A 64 -5.29 14.62 1.97
N ALA A 65 -4.62 13.72 2.70
CA ALA A 65 -5.26 12.62 3.37
C ALA A 65 -6.06 13.13 4.58
N GLU A 66 -7.22 12.53 4.78
CA GLU A 66 -8.11 12.80 5.91
C GLU A 66 -8.39 11.53 6.70
N ARG A 67 -8.07 10.36 6.12
CA ARG A 67 -8.29 9.06 6.73
C ARG A 67 -7.23 8.08 6.32
N LEU A 68 -6.76 7.30 7.28
CA LEU A 68 -5.98 6.10 7.07
C LEU A 68 -6.83 4.86 7.33
N GLU A 69 -6.71 3.87 6.46
CA GLU A 69 -7.31 2.54 6.62
C GLU A 69 -6.27 1.47 6.34
N TYR A 70 -6.51 0.27 6.85
CA TYR A 70 -5.69 -0.90 6.55
C TYR A 70 -6.54 -2.16 6.43
N VAL A 71 -5.98 -3.16 5.76
CA VAL A 71 -6.49 -4.51 5.67
C VAL A 71 -5.35 -5.45 6.06
N LEU A 72 -5.59 -6.27 7.09
CA LEU A 72 -4.66 -7.32 7.50
C LEU A 72 -4.62 -8.44 6.47
N THR A 73 -3.45 -9.04 6.30
CA THR A 73 -3.28 -10.27 5.54
C THR A 73 -2.51 -11.28 6.39
N ASP A 74 -2.59 -12.56 6.02
CA ASP A 74 -1.88 -13.62 6.74
C ASP A 74 -0.42 -13.73 6.28
N SER A 75 -0.12 -13.22 5.07
CA SER A 75 1.23 -13.17 4.52
C SER A 75 1.51 -11.88 3.73
N ILE A 76 2.80 -11.60 3.50
CA ILE A 76 3.23 -10.52 2.61
C ILE A 76 2.83 -10.77 1.14
N SER A 77 2.78 -12.02 0.72
CA SER A 77 2.37 -12.42 -0.63
C SER A 77 0.90 -12.08 -0.90
N GLU A 78 0.04 -12.29 0.08
CA GLU A 78 -1.36 -11.85 0.02
C GLU A 78 -1.48 -10.33 -0.01
N ALA A 79 -0.70 -9.62 0.81
CA ALA A 79 -0.67 -8.15 0.78
C ALA A 79 -0.27 -7.62 -0.60
N PHE A 80 0.65 -8.29 -1.29
CA PHE A 80 1.04 -7.95 -2.66
C PHE A 80 -0.12 -8.10 -3.65
N LEU A 81 -0.83 -9.23 -3.59
CA LEU A 81 -1.98 -9.48 -4.47
C LEU A 81 -3.10 -8.46 -4.20
N LEU A 82 -3.42 -8.23 -2.93
CA LEU A 82 -4.45 -7.29 -2.51
C LEU A 82 -4.09 -5.84 -2.90
N GLU A 83 -2.85 -5.41 -2.69
CA GLU A 83 -2.35 -4.10 -3.11
C GLU A 83 -2.54 -3.92 -4.62
N SER A 84 -2.13 -4.90 -5.43
CA SER A 84 -2.27 -4.85 -6.89
C SER A 84 -3.74 -4.70 -7.30
N ASN A 85 -4.63 -5.46 -6.68
CA ASN A 85 -6.06 -5.40 -6.95
C ASN A 85 -6.65 -4.03 -6.57
N LEU A 86 -6.30 -3.49 -5.40
CA LEU A 86 -6.79 -2.19 -4.93
C LEU A 86 -6.25 -1.03 -5.78
N ILE A 87 -5.00 -1.10 -6.25
CA ILE A 87 -4.44 -0.11 -7.18
C ILE A 87 -5.19 -0.15 -8.52
N LYS A 88 -5.46 -1.35 -9.05
CA LYS A 88 -6.25 -1.51 -10.29
C LYS A 88 -7.69 -1.05 -10.12
N GLN A 89 -8.30 -1.29 -8.96
CA GLN A 89 -9.69 -0.92 -8.70
C GLN A 89 -9.86 0.60 -8.52
N HIS A 90 -8.94 1.25 -7.81
CA HIS A 90 -9.10 2.64 -7.42
C HIS A 90 -8.31 3.64 -8.25
N HIS A 91 -7.34 3.17 -9.05
CA HIS A 91 -6.39 4.00 -9.80
C HIS A 91 -5.90 5.23 -8.99
N PRO A 92 -5.29 5.03 -7.81
CA PRO A 92 -5.03 6.14 -6.89
C PRO A 92 -4.03 7.14 -7.48
N ARG A 93 -4.35 8.44 -7.37
CA ARG A 93 -3.56 9.53 -7.97
C ARG A 93 -2.06 9.44 -7.68
N TYR A 94 -1.68 9.03 -6.48
CA TYR A 94 -0.29 9.02 -6.03
C TYR A 94 0.43 7.67 -6.32
N ASN A 95 -0.27 6.64 -6.82
CA ASN A 95 0.33 5.40 -7.31
C ASN A 95 0.73 5.45 -8.80
N ILE A 96 0.09 6.29 -9.62
CA ILE A 96 0.15 6.25 -11.10
C ILE A 96 1.55 6.61 -11.67
N ARG A 97 2.43 7.27 -10.91
CA ARG A 97 3.80 7.58 -11.37
C ARG A 97 4.84 6.50 -11.06
N LEU A 98 4.41 5.30 -10.68
CA LEU A 98 5.29 4.16 -10.45
C LEU A 98 5.25 3.20 -11.65
N LYS A 99 5.93 3.57 -12.74
CA LYS A 99 6.76 2.57 -13.43
C LYS A 99 7.98 2.40 -12.53
N ASP A 100 7.85 1.57 -11.52
CA ASP A 100 8.99 1.07 -10.78
C ASP A 100 9.00 -0.44 -11.07
N ASP A 101 10.08 -0.89 -11.73
CA ASP A 101 10.27 -2.21 -12.34
C ASP A 101 10.41 -3.35 -11.31
N LYS A 102 9.66 -3.30 -10.21
CA LYS A 102 9.55 -4.40 -9.24
C LYS A 102 8.38 -5.32 -9.58
N SER A 103 8.22 -5.62 -10.86
CA SER A 103 7.38 -6.72 -11.33
C SER A 103 8.08 -8.04 -10.98
N TYR A 104 7.76 -8.59 -9.82
CA TYR A 104 8.15 -9.95 -9.47
C TYR A 104 7.46 -10.92 -10.45
N PRO A 105 8.20 -11.73 -11.22
CA PRO A 105 7.61 -12.60 -12.21
C PRO A 105 6.75 -13.66 -11.53
N TYR A 106 5.48 -13.74 -11.91
CA TYR A 106 4.65 -14.88 -11.55
C TYR A 106 5.15 -16.10 -12.30
N VAL A 107 5.39 -17.19 -11.56
CA VAL A 107 5.70 -18.50 -12.10
C VAL A 107 4.43 -19.34 -12.01
N LYS A 108 3.94 -19.84 -13.15
CA LYS A 108 2.93 -20.89 -13.19
C LYS A 108 3.65 -22.23 -13.09
N VAL A 109 3.29 -23.06 -12.12
CA VAL A 109 3.72 -24.45 -12.02
C VAL A 109 2.56 -25.33 -12.48
N THR A 110 2.78 -26.15 -13.51
CA THR A 110 1.80 -27.14 -13.96
C THR A 110 1.83 -28.35 -13.02
N LEU A 111 0.74 -28.63 -12.33
CA LEU A 111 0.60 -29.76 -11.38
C LEU A 111 0.01 -31.03 -12.02
N GLY A 112 -0.23 -31.03 -13.34
CA GLY A 112 -0.89 -32.11 -14.07
C GLY A 112 0.00 -32.83 -15.09
N GLU A 113 1.33 -32.65 -15.02
CA GLU A 113 2.31 -33.33 -15.87
C GLU A 113 3.29 -34.11 -14.99
N ASP A 114 3.83 -35.23 -15.47
CA ASP A 114 4.79 -36.08 -14.73
C ASP A 114 6.06 -35.32 -14.28
N PHE A 115 6.35 -34.17 -14.91
CA PHE A 115 7.41 -33.24 -14.52
C PHE A 115 6.89 -31.79 -14.52
N PRO A 116 6.72 -31.16 -13.35
CA PRO A 116 6.23 -29.79 -13.25
C PRO A 116 7.17 -28.78 -13.94
N ARG A 117 6.62 -27.91 -14.79
CA ARG A 117 7.39 -26.87 -15.50
C ARG A 117 7.14 -25.49 -14.91
N ILE A 118 8.22 -24.75 -14.66
CA ILE A 118 8.21 -23.33 -14.26
C ILE A 118 8.02 -22.49 -15.53
N LEU A 119 6.82 -21.96 -15.73
CA LEU A 119 6.52 -21.08 -16.87
C LEU A 119 6.47 -19.62 -16.40
N ARG A 120 7.27 -18.76 -17.05
CA ARG A 120 7.22 -17.30 -16.87
C ARG A 120 6.00 -16.74 -17.59
N THR A 121 5.08 -16.13 -16.85
CA THR A 121 3.93 -15.44 -17.46
C THR A 121 4.38 -14.10 -18.04
N ARG A 122 4.05 -13.80 -19.30
CA ARG A 122 4.32 -12.47 -19.91
C ARG A 122 3.20 -11.49 -19.53
N THR A 123 3.58 -10.33 -18.99
CA THR A 123 2.73 -9.14 -18.78
C THR A 123 2.42 -8.45 -20.09
#